data_AF-I3DBS3-F1
#
_entry.id   AF-I3DBS3-F1
#
_cell.length_a   1.000
_cell.length_b   1.000
_cell.length_c   1.000
_cell.angle_alpha   90.00
_cell.angle_beta   90.00
_cell.angle_gamma   90.00
#
_symmetry.space_group_name_H-M   'P 1'
#
loop_
_entity.id
_entity.type
_entity.pdbx_description
1 polymer ?
#
loop_
_entity_poly.entity_id
_entity_poly.type
_entity_poly.pdbx_seq_one_letter_code
_entity_poly.pdbx_strand_id
1 'polypeptide(L)' 'MNKLYLTLMNMNKAKLLKIVIILIYLLSPFDILPEALLDPLGLVDDAAAIALLIKTILTK' A
#
# COMPACT_ATOMS: atom_id res chain seq x y z
N MET A 1 1.61 0.27 -25.06
CA MET A 1 1.13 0.29 -23.66
C MET A 1 1.77 -0.87 -22.91
N ASN A 2 2.36 -0.61 -21.73
CA ASN A 2 3.08 -1.62 -20.96
C ASN A 2 2.10 -2.66 -20.37
N LYS A 3 2.52 -3.92 -20.27
CA LYS A 3 1.71 -5.04 -19.74
C LYS A 3 1.17 -4.74 -18.33
N LEU A 4 1.96 -4.03 -17.53
CA LEU A 4 1.57 -3.54 -16.21
C LEU A 4 0.35 -2.60 -16.26
N TYR A 5 0.31 -1.72 -17.25
CA TYR A 5 -0.76 -0.74 -17.43
C TYR A 5 -2.09 -1.43 -17.77
N LEU A 6 -2.03 -2.47 -18.61
CA LEU A 6 -3.19 -3.29 -18.95
C LEU A 6 -3.69 -4.10 -17.75
N THR A 7 -2.78 -4.64 -16.94
CA THR A 7 -3.15 -5.37 -15.71
C THR A 7 -3.86 -4.46 -14.72
N LEU A 8 -3.36 -3.23 -14.51
CA LEU A 8 -3.99 -2.24 -13.62
C LEU A 8 -5.37 -1.82 -14.12
N MET A 9 -5.53 -1.58 -15.43
CA MET A 9 -6.83 -1.19 -16.00
C MET A 9 -7.88 -2.31 -15.94
N ASN A 10 -7.47 -3.58 -15.96
CA ASN A 10 -8.38 -4.72 -15.92
C ASN A 10 -8.64 -5.24 -14.49
N MET A 11 -8.17 -4.53 -13.46
CA MET A 11 -8.36 -4.92 -12.06
C MET A 11 -9.75 -4.57 -11.55
N ASN A 12 -10.28 -5.45 -10.69
CA ASN A 12 -11.52 -5.22 -9.97
C ASN A 12 -11.43 -3.89 -9.18
N LYS A 13 -12.48 -3.06 -9.26
CA LYS A 13 -12.59 -1.76 -8.56
C LYS A 13 -12.30 -1.88 -7.06
N ALA A 14 -12.74 -2.96 -6.41
CA ALA A 14 -12.48 -3.19 -5.00
C ALA A 14 -10.99 -3.42 -4.70
N LYS A 15 -10.28 -4.07 -5.62
CA LYS A 15 -8.83 -4.32 -5.51
C LYS A 15 -8.04 -3.05 -5.75
N LEU A 16 -8.45 -2.24 -6.74
CA LEU A 16 -7.88 -0.93 -6.99
C LEU A 16 -8.05 0.00 -5.79
N LEU A 17 -9.25 0.03 -5.20
CA LEU A 17 -9.54 0.85 -4.01
C LEU A 17 -8.63 0.46 -2.82
N LYS A 18 -8.43 -0.84 -2.57
CA LYS A 18 -7.50 -1.31 -1.53
C LYS A 18 -6.07 -0.81 -1.75
N ILE A 19 -5.58 -0.91 -2.99
CA ILE A 19 -4.23 -0.41 -3.33
C ILE A 19 -4.14 1.09 -3.06
N VAL A 20 -5.13 1.88 -3.50
CA VAL A 20 -5.14 3.33 -3.29
C VAL A 20 -5.13 3.67 -1.80
N ILE A 21 -5.92 2.99 -0.98
CA ILE A 21 -5.95 3.22 0.48
C ILE A 21 -4.58 2.93 1.12
N ILE A 22 -3.95 1.80 0.77
CA ILE A 22 -2.64 1.44 1.32
C ILE A 22 -1.56 2.45 0.90
N LEU A 23 -1.62 2.95 -0.34
CA LEU A 23 -0.69 3.98 -0.81
C LEU A 23 -0.91 5.33 -0.11
N ILE A 24 -2.16 5.70 0.17
CA ILE A 24 -2.45 6.93 0.95
C ILE A 24 -1.88 6.82 2.36
N TYR A 25 -2.00 5.65 3.00
CA TYR A 25 -1.42 5.36 4.30
C TYR A 25 0.11 5.48 4.29
N LEU A 26 0.80 4.70 3.44
CA LEU A 26 2.27 4.69 3.36
C LEU A 26 2.91 6.02 2.95
N LEU A 27 2.16 6.88 2.24
CA LEU A 27 2.62 8.21 1.83
C LEU A 27 2.08 9.33 2.72
N SER A 28 1.33 8.98 3.77
CA SER A 28 0.75 9.93 4.70
C SER A 28 1.85 10.62 5.50
N PRO A 29 1.93 11.96 5.48
CA PRO A 29 2.87 12.69 6.30
C PRO A 29 2.54 12.60 7.81
N PHE A 30 1.36 12.10 8.16
CA PHE A 30 0.92 11.92 9.55
C PHE A 30 1.55 10.71 10.26
N ASP A 31 2.02 9.70 9.52
CA ASP A 31 2.75 8.53 10.07
C ASP A 31 4.25 8.85 10.28
N ILE A 32 4.85 9.50 9.28
CA ILE A 32 6.30 9.73 9.23
C ILE A 32 6.80 10.66 10.36
N LEU A 33 5.96 11.57 10.85
CA LEU A 33 6.34 12.58 11.84
C LEU A 33 6.32 12.09 13.31
N PRO A 34 5.35 11.27 13.77
CA PRO A 34 5.35 10.71 15.12
C PRO A 34 6.17 9.41 15.27
N GLU A 35 6.16 8.53 14.27
CA GLU A 35 6.61 7.13 14.45
C GLU A 35 8.12 6.95 14.37
N ALA A 36 8.81 7.71 13.50
CA ALA A 36 10.26 7.66 13.37
C ALA A 36 11.02 8.09 14.64
N LEU A 37 10.33 8.79 15.56
CA LEU A 37 10.89 9.29 16.82
C LEU A 37 10.44 8.49 18.04
N LEU A 38 9.30 7.78 17.98
CA LEU A 38 8.63 7.27 19.19
C LEU A 38 8.19 5.81 19.15
N ASP A 39 8.06 5.14 17.99
CA ASP A 39 7.37 3.85 17.98
C ASP A 39 7.94 2.78 17.03
N PRO A 40 8.66 1.76 17.56
CA PRO A 40 9.01 0.57 16.80
C PRO A 40 7.80 -0.19 16.25
N LEU A 41 6.59 0.01 16.81
CA LEU A 41 5.35 -0.57 16.30
C LEU A 41 4.90 0.07 14.98
N GLY A 42 5.18 1.36 14.75
CA GLY A 42 4.88 2.02 13.48
C GLY A 42 5.64 1.37 12.31
N LEU A 43 6.90 0.99 12.53
CA LEU A 43 7.70 0.24 11.55
C LEU A 43 7.13 -1.15 11.23
N VAL A 44 6.49 -1.79 12.21
CA VAL A 44 5.83 -3.09 12.01
C VAL A 44 4.55 -2.93 11.20
N ASP A 45 3.77 -1.87 11.44
CA ASP A 45 2.56 -1.58 10.67
C ASP A 45 2.90 -1.18 9.22
N ASP A 46 3.94 -0.37 9.01
CA ASP A 46 4.50 -0.06 7.69
C ASP A 46 4.89 -1.33 6.92
N ALA A 47 5.61 -2.24 7.58
CA ALA A 47 6.00 -3.52 6.97
C ALA A 47 4.77 -4.38 6.64
N ALA A 48 3.74 -4.36 7.48
CA ALA A 48 2.48 -5.05 7.23
C ALA A 48 1.71 -4.43 6.05
N ALA A 49 1.68 -3.10 5.94
CA ALA A 49 1.07 -2.38 4.84
C ALA A 49 1.77 -2.68 3.50
N ILE A 50 3.11 -2.72 3.48
CA ILE A 50 3.90 -3.14 2.31
C ILE A 50 3.59 -4.60 1.94
N ALA A 51 3.58 -5.50 2.92
CA ALA A 51 3.26 -6.92 2.67
C ALA A 51 1.84 -7.09 2.11
N LEU A 52 0.88 -6.32 2.64
CA LEU A 52 -0.51 -6.30 2.17
C LEU A 52 -0.61 -5.74 0.74
N LEU A 53 0.16 -4.71 0.41
CA LEU A 53 0.23 -4.14 -0.94
C LEU A 53 0.73 -5.17 -1.95
N ILE A 54 1.86 -5.83 -1.65
CA ILE A 54 2.44 -6.89 -2.49
C ILE A 54 1.44 -8.02 -2.68
N LYS A 55 0.85 -8.52 -1.59
CA LYS A 55 -0.17 -9.58 -1.65
C LYS A 55 -1.36 -9.16 -2.51
N THR A 56 -1.84 -7.93 -2.35
CA THR A 56 -2.99 -7.41 -3.11
C THR A 56 -2.68 -7.29 -4.60
N ILE A 57 -1.47 -6.91 -4.99
CA ILE A 57 -1.07 -6.84 -6.40
C ILE A 57 -0.91 -8.25 -7.00
N LEU A 58 -0.26 -9.16 -6.28
CA LEU A 58 0.10 -10.49 -6.79
C LEU A 58 -1.07 -11.48 -6.81
N THR A 59 -2.00 -11.37 -5.87
CA THR A 59 -3.19 -12.24 -5.84
C THR A 59 -4.10 -11.82 -6.99
N LYS A 60 -4.47 -12.73 -7.89
CA LYS A 60 -5.31 -12.41 -9.06
C LYS A 60 -6.69 -11.93 -8.66
#